data_AF-A0A8J3Z1B6-F1
#
_entry.id   AF-A0A8J3Z1B6-F1
#
_cell.length_a   1.000
_cell.length_b   1.000
_cell.length_c   1.000
_cell.angle_alpha   90.00
_cell.angle_beta   90.00
_cell.angle_gamma   90.00
#
_symmetry.space_group_name_H-M   'P 1'
#
loop_
_entity.id
_entity.type
_entity.pdbx_description
1 polymer ?
#
loop_
_entity_poly.entity_id
_entity_poly.type
_entity_poly.pdbx_seq_one_letter_code
_entity_poly.pdbx_strand_id
1 'polypeptide(L)'
;MEPASVIAMPGLPGRVTVYEVGPRDGLQNESAVVPVAVKAEFVRRLVAAGLPAVELTSFVPPSWIPQLADAAELMDLLAADLAPGRRYPVLVPNARGLDRALAAGATEIAVFASATETFARRNLNRTVAESLDMFRPVVEASLAAGRNVRGYVSMCFGDPWEGAVPVDQVVGVALALAGMGCAEISLGDTIGVATPGQVARLLAALDARGLPVSRLAVHFHDTYGQALANTLVALQHEVTTVDASAGGLGGCPYAKSATGNLATEDLVWQLHGLGIETGVDLGALVATSVWMAGELGRPSPSRTVTALAS
;
A
#
# COMPACT_ATOMS: atom_id res chain seq x y z
N MET A 1 11.69 6.97 22.26
CA MET A 1 13.10 6.52 22.21
C MET A 1 13.50 6.55 20.75
N GLU A 2 14.63 7.16 20.41
CA GLU A 2 15.15 7.23 19.03
C GLU A 2 16.17 6.08 18.82
N PRO A 3 16.47 5.70 17.56
CA PRO A 3 17.58 4.78 17.28
C PRO A 3 18.88 5.27 17.95
N ALA A 4 19.59 4.38 18.65
CA ALA A 4 20.75 4.74 19.48
C ALA A 4 21.91 5.38 18.70
N SER A 5 22.01 5.11 17.40
CA SER A 5 22.94 5.75 16.47
C SER A 5 22.38 5.70 15.06
N VAL A 6 22.51 6.77 14.30
CA VAL A 6 22.19 6.82 12.86
C VAL A 6 23.42 6.42 12.07
N ILE A 7 23.35 5.29 11.35
CA ILE A 7 24.46 4.76 10.56
C ILE A 7 23.94 4.46 9.15
N ALA A 8 24.31 5.33 8.21
CA ALA A 8 23.94 5.16 6.81
C ALA A 8 24.64 3.95 6.19
N MET A 9 23.89 3.17 5.42
CA MET A 9 24.45 2.17 4.52
C MET A 9 24.74 2.82 3.15
N PRO A 10 25.92 2.59 2.54
CA PRO A 10 26.23 3.11 1.21
C PRO A 10 25.25 2.60 0.15
N GLY A 11 24.95 3.43 -0.85
CA GLY A 11 24.12 3.05 -2.00
C GLY A 11 22.62 3.02 -1.73
N LEU A 12 22.16 3.51 -0.57
CA LEU A 12 20.74 3.70 -0.28
C LEU A 12 20.26 5.10 -0.68
N PRO A 13 18.96 5.27 -1.00
CA PRO A 13 18.39 6.58 -1.31
C PRO A 13 18.40 7.49 -0.08
N GLY A 14 18.64 8.79 -0.30
CA GLY A 14 18.63 9.78 0.80
C GLY A 14 17.23 10.09 1.35
N ARG A 15 16.16 9.79 0.59
CA ARG A 15 14.77 10.00 0.98
C ARG A 15 13.90 8.85 0.49
N VAL A 16 12.96 8.41 1.32
CA VAL A 16 11.93 7.42 0.98
C VAL A 16 10.55 8.00 1.28
N THR A 17 9.63 7.82 0.33
CA THR A 17 8.21 8.08 0.51
C THR A 17 7.57 6.87 1.17
N VAL A 18 7.08 7.06 2.38
CA VAL A 18 6.22 6.09 3.06
C VAL A 18 4.79 6.30 2.56
N TYR A 19 4.25 5.31 1.85
CA TYR A 19 2.88 5.33 1.34
C TYR A 19 2.00 4.55 2.32
N GLU A 20 1.23 5.28 3.13
CA GLU A 20 0.42 4.70 4.20
C GLU A 20 -0.88 4.12 3.63
N VAL A 21 -1.07 2.80 3.77
CA VAL A 21 -2.26 2.08 3.28
C VAL A 21 -3.26 1.74 4.39
N GLY A 22 -2.97 2.06 5.65
CA GLY A 22 -3.76 1.64 6.81
C GLY A 22 -5.25 1.98 6.74
N PRO A 23 -5.66 3.21 6.39
CA PRO A 23 -7.08 3.56 6.32
C PRO A 23 -7.87 2.77 5.28
N ARG A 24 -7.21 2.29 4.22
CA ARG A 24 -7.82 1.48 3.15
C ARG A 24 -7.53 0.00 3.36
N ASP A 25 -6.30 -0.44 3.06
CA ASP A 25 -5.90 -1.84 3.07
C ASP A 25 -5.88 -2.43 4.46
N GLY A 26 -5.39 -1.67 5.44
CA GLY A 26 -5.34 -2.08 6.83
C GLY A 26 -6.72 -2.36 7.43
N LEU A 27 -7.69 -1.47 7.17
CA LEU A 27 -9.05 -1.59 7.71
C LEU A 27 -9.97 -2.52 6.89
N GLN A 28 -9.64 -2.80 5.64
CA GLN A 28 -10.50 -3.56 4.71
C GLN A 28 -10.88 -4.95 5.22
N ASN A 29 -9.99 -5.61 5.98
CA ASN A 29 -10.20 -6.98 6.48
C ASN A 29 -10.49 -7.04 7.98
N GLU A 30 -10.75 -5.91 8.64
CA GLU A 30 -11.16 -5.90 10.05
C GLU A 30 -12.53 -6.56 10.24
N SER A 31 -12.67 -7.31 11.33
CA SER A 31 -13.88 -8.08 11.63
C SER A 31 -15.08 -7.20 11.94
N ALA A 32 -14.85 -6.06 12.60
CA ALA A 32 -15.85 -5.05 12.87
C ALA A 32 -15.69 -3.87 11.90
N VAL A 33 -16.82 -3.31 11.46
CA VAL A 33 -16.80 -2.07 10.67
C VAL A 33 -16.43 -0.92 11.60
N VAL A 34 -15.28 -0.31 11.34
CA VAL A 34 -14.83 0.89 12.04
C VAL A 34 -15.72 2.08 11.64
N PRO A 35 -16.26 2.85 12.58
CA PRO A 35 -17.08 4.03 12.27
C PRO A 35 -16.31 5.06 11.43
N VAL A 36 -17.01 5.71 10.49
CA VAL A 36 -16.40 6.71 9.59
C VAL A 36 -15.70 7.85 10.33
N ALA A 37 -16.23 8.28 11.48
CA ALA A 37 -15.60 9.32 12.31
C ALA A 37 -14.24 8.88 12.88
N VAL A 38 -14.12 7.59 13.25
CA VAL A 38 -12.85 6.99 13.69
C VAL A 38 -11.88 6.90 12.51
N LYS A 39 -12.34 6.51 11.31
CA LYS A 39 -11.50 6.53 10.10
C LYS A 39 -10.99 7.93 9.76
N ALA A 40 -11.84 8.94 9.85
CA ALA A 40 -11.46 10.33 9.60
C ALA A 40 -10.42 10.81 10.61
N GLU A 41 -10.61 10.53 11.90
CA GLU A 41 -9.63 10.83 12.94
C GLU A 41 -8.30 10.09 12.72
N PHE A 42 -8.35 8.82 12.30
CA PHE A 42 -7.16 8.06 11.97
C PHE A 42 -6.36 8.73 10.85
N VAL A 43 -7.01 9.10 9.74
CA VAL A 43 -6.35 9.84 8.64
C VAL A 43 -5.76 11.15 9.12
N ARG A 44 -6.50 11.96 9.91
CA ARG A 44 -5.99 13.23 10.44
C ARG A 44 -4.70 13.05 11.23
N ARG A 45 -4.66 12.03 12.10
CA ARG A 45 -3.49 11.71 12.91
C ARG A 45 -2.30 11.26 12.06
N LEU A 46 -2.54 10.41 11.06
CA LEU A 46 -1.51 9.96 10.10
C LEU A 46 -0.91 11.15 9.32
N VAL A 47 -1.78 12.05 8.84
CA VAL A 47 -1.38 13.27 8.14
C VAL A 47 -0.62 14.22 9.07
N ALA A 48 -1.07 14.37 10.32
CA ALA A 48 -0.38 15.17 11.33
C ALA A 48 1.00 14.59 11.72
N ALA A 49 1.14 13.26 11.69
CA ALA A 49 2.42 12.56 11.89
C ALA A 49 3.40 12.74 10.71
N GLY A 50 3.02 13.46 9.65
CA GLY A 50 3.95 13.84 8.58
C GLY A 50 3.90 12.95 7.34
N LEU A 51 3.01 11.95 7.29
CA LEU A 51 2.94 11.02 6.16
C LEU A 51 2.69 11.76 4.82
N PRO A 52 3.54 11.55 3.80
CA PRO A 52 3.46 12.28 2.53
C PRO A 52 2.37 11.74 1.60
N ALA A 53 2.00 10.46 1.76
CA ALA A 53 0.94 9.80 1.01
C ALA A 53 0.11 8.92 1.94
N VAL A 54 -1.22 9.09 1.95
CA VAL A 54 -2.16 8.31 2.75
C VAL A 54 -3.31 7.84 1.86
N GLU A 55 -3.42 6.54 1.65
CA GLU A 55 -4.50 5.93 0.88
C GLU A 55 -5.78 5.91 1.71
N LEU A 56 -6.72 6.78 1.34
CA LEU A 56 -7.83 7.14 2.21
C LEU A 56 -8.90 6.05 2.31
N THR A 57 -9.26 5.47 1.17
CA THR A 57 -10.41 4.57 1.07
C THR A 57 -10.49 3.87 -0.29
N SER A 58 -11.57 3.13 -0.54
CA SER A 58 -11.85 2.43 -1.78
C SER A 58 -13.29 2.66 -2.24
N PHE A 59 -13.48 3.02 -3.51
CA PHE A 59 -14.79 3.12 -4.17
C PHE A 59 -15.23 1.78 -4.80
N VAL A 60 -14.97 0.69 -4.08
CA VAL A 60 -15.49 -0.65 -4.38
C VAL A 60 -17.00 -0.76 -4.13
N PRO A 61 -17.67 -1.76 -4.72
CA PRO A 61 -19.02 -2.11 -4.33
C PRO A 61 -19.09 -2.45 -2.83
N PRO A 62 -20.02 -1.87 -2.05
CA PRO A 62 -20.19 -2.18 -0.62
C PRO A 62 -20.46 -3.67 -0.34
N SER A 63 -21.02 -4.39 -1.31
CA SER A 63 -21.25 -5.84 -1.21
C SER A 63 -19.97 -6.66 -1.27
N TRP A 64 -18.87 -6.11 -1.79
CA TRP A 64 -17.56 -6.78 -1.82
C TRP A 64 -16.81 -6.52 -0.52
N ILE A 65 -16.79 -5.26 -0.06
CA ILE A 65 -16.06 -4.83 1.12
C ILE A 65 -16.95 -3.85 1.90
N PRO A 66 -17.76 -4.35 2.84
CA PRO A 66 -18.62 -3.52 3.69
C PRO A 66 -17.84 -2.50 4.52
N GLN A 67 -16.60 -2.83 4.89
CA GLN A 67 -15.70 -1.99 5.69
C GLN A 67 -15.42 -0.64 5.04
N LEU A 68 -15.56 -0.51 3.71
CA LEU A 68 -15.25 0.71 2.95
C LEU A 68 -16.49 1.31 2.28
N ALA A 69 -17.69 0.93 2.71
CA ALA A 69 -18.95 1.40 2.14
C ALA A 69 -19.17 2.93 2.30
N ASP A 70 -18.54 3.52 3.31
CA ASP A 70 -18.60 4.93 3.72
C ASP A 70 -17.54 5.82 3.03
N ALA A 71 -16.94 5.36 1.93
CA ALA A 71 -15.87 6.08 1.21
C ALA A 71 -16.19 7.55 0.89
N ALA A 72 -17.39 7.85 0.39
CA ALA A 72 -17.78 9.23 0.05
C ALA A 72 -17.94 10.10 1.30
N GLU A 73 -18.56 9.56 2.35
CA GLU A 73 -18.73 10.27 3.62
C GLU A 73 -17.38 10.57 4.28
N LEU A 74 -16.43 9.63 4.20
CA LEU A 74 -15.07 9.83 4.68
C LEU A 74 -14.36 10.97 3.93
N MET A 75 -14.46 11.00 2.60
CA MET A 75 -13.89 12.07 1.78
C MET A 75 -14.49 13.43 2.16
N ASP A 76 -15.81 13.51 2.35
CA ASP A 76 -16.50 14.74 2.74
C ASP A 76 -16.03 15.23 4.13
N LEU A 77 -15.88 14.32 5.10
CA LEU A 77 -15.39 14.65 6.45
C LEU A 77 -13.94 15.15 6.46
N LEU A 78 -13.14 14.72 5.49
CA LEU A 78 -11.72 15.08 5.39
C LEU A 78 -11.47 16.31 4.50
N ALA A 79 -12.45 16.75 3.71
CA ALA A 79 -12.25 17.77 2.66
C ALA A 79 -11.58 19.06 3.15
N ALA A 80 -11.84 19.48 4.39
CA ALA A 80 -11.24 20.68 4.99
C ALA A 80 -9.84 20.43 5.61
N ASP A 81 -9.49 19.18 5.89
CA ASP A 81 -8.31 18.79 6.66
C ASP A 81 -7.15 18.30 5.78
N LEU A 82 -7.42 17.92 4.52
CA LEU A 82 -6.42 17.41 3.59
C LEU A 82 -5.46 18.53 3.18
N ALA A 83 -4.27 18.53 3.78
CA ALA A 83 -3.24 19.53 3.55
C ALA A 83 -2.75 19.53 2.09
N PRO A 84 -2.59 20.72 1.47
CA PRO A 84 -2.02 20.81 0.13
C PRO A 84 -0.56 20.30 0.13
N GLY A 85 -0.16 19.67 -0.97
CA GLY A 85 1.21 19.14 -1.14
C GLY A 85 1.43 17.69 -0.68
N ARG A 86 0.38 17.02 -0.19
CA ARG A 86 0.37 15.58 0.11
C ARG A 86 -0.48 14.80 -0.90
N ARG A 87 -0.27 13.48 -0.97
CA ARG A 87 -1.02 12.57 -1.85
C ARG A 87 -2.11 11.85 -1.06
N TYR A 88 -3.30 11.79 -1.65
CA TYR A 88 -4.49 11.19 -1.05
C TYR A 88 -5.19 10.22 -2.00
N PRO A 89 -4.51 9.12 -2.38
CA PRO A 89 -5.06 8.16 -3.32
C PRO A 89 -6.28 7.42 -2.76
N VAL A 90 -7.17 7.02 -3.66
CA VAL A 90 -8.31 6.13 -3.36
C VAL A 90 -8.34 4.98 -4.35
N LEU A 91 -8.68 3.78 -3.89
CA LEU A 91 -8.78 2.60 -4.76
C LEU A 91 -10.07 2.66 -5.60
N VAL A 92 -9.95 2.43 -6.91
CA VAL A 92 -11.07 2.50 -7.86
C VAL A 92 -11.05 1.28 -8.79
N PRO A 93 -11.94 0.29 -8.58
CA PRO A 93 -11.92 -0.94 -9.37
C PRO A 93 -12.63 -0.84 -10.74
N ASN A 94 -13.48 0.17 -10.96
CA ASN A 94 -14.32 0.25 -12.16
C ASN A 94 -14.80 1.69 -12.42
N ALA A 95 -15.40 1.91 -13.59
CA ALA A 95 -15.87 3.23 -14.04
C ALA A 95 -16.90 3.87 -13.09
N ARG A 96 -17.83 3.08 -12.52
CA ARG A 96 -18.80 3.61 -11.55
C ARG A 96 -18.12 4.05 -10.25
N GLY A 97 -17.09 3.33 -9.83
CA GLY A 97 -16.23 3.74 -8.70
C GLY A 97 -15.50 5.05 -9.01
N LEU A 98 -15.03 5.21 -10.25
CA LEU A 98 -14.33 6.42 -10.70
C LEU A 98 -15.24 7.64 -10.63
N ASP A 99 -16.45 7.55 -11.19
CA ASP A 99 -17.41 8.66 -11.16
C ASP A 99 -17.68 9.13 -9.73
N ARG A 100 -17.84 8.18 -8.80
CA ARG A 100 -18.03 8.47 -7.37
C ARG A 100 -16.79 9.09 -6.73
N ALA A 101 -15.60 8.58 -7.04
CA ALA A 101 -14.34 9.11 -6.52
C ALA A 101 -14.10 10.55 -6.98
N LEU A 102 -14.33 10.83 -8.27
CA LEU A 102 -14.20 12.18 -8.85
C LEU A 102 -15.23 13.14 -8.26
N ALA A 103 -16.48 12.69 -8.09
CA ALA A 103 -17.52 13.49 -7.43
C ALA A 103 -17.18 13.83 -5.97
N ALA A 104 -16.45 12.93 -5.28
CA ALA A 104 -15.94 13.12 -3.93
C ALA A 104 -14.59 13.88 -3.88
N GLY A 105 -14.12 14.41 -5.01
CA GLY A 105 -12.91 15.24 -5.06
C GLY A 105 -11.58 14.49 -5.10
N ALA A 106 -11.56 13.19 -5.42
CA ALA A 106 -10.32 12.43 -5.54
C ALA A 106 -9.38 13.04 -6.60
N THR A 107 -8.12 13.24 -6.21
CA THR A 107 -7.06 13.80 -7.07
C THR A 107 -6.10 12.75 -7.61
N GLU A 108 -6.08 11.59 -6.98
CA GLU A 108 -5.27 10.43 -7.34
C GLU A 108 -6.09 9.16 -7.08
N ILE A 109 -6.00 8.19 -7.99
CA ILE A 109 -6.66 6.89 -7.84
C ILE A 109 -5.65 5.75 -7.94
N ALA A 110 -6.04 4.58 -7.44
CA ALA A 110 -5.31 3.34 -7.65
C ALA A 110 -6.19 2.27 -8.31
N VAL A 111 -5.63 1.53 -9.27
CA VAL A 111 -6.20 0.30 -9.83
C VAL A 111 -5.36 -0.90 -9.38
N PHE A 112 -5.91 -2.12 -9.42
CA PHE A 112 -5.20 -3.30 -8.94
C PHE A 112 -5.38 -4.51 -9.86
N ALA A 113 -4.29 -4.99 -10.44
CA ALA A 113 -4.25 -6.24 -11.17
C ALA A 113 -3.55 -7.33 -10.34
N SER A 114 -3.82 -8.59 -10.65
CA SER A 114 -3.04 -9.71 -10.12
C SER A 114 -2.08 -10.21 -11.18
N ALA A 115 -0.92 -10.70 -10.76
CA ALA A 115 -0.03 -11.43 -11.64
C ALA A 115 -0.64 -12.76 -12.09
N THR A 116 -1.43 -13.44 -11.24
CA THR A 116 -1.85 -14.84 -11.45
C THR A 116 -3.31 -15.00 -11.89
N GLU A 117 -3.57 -16.05 -12.68
CA GLU A 117 -4.90 -16.32 -13.27
C GLU A 117 -5.90 -16.77 -12.20
N THR A 118 -5.46 -17.63 -11.30
CA THR A 118 -6.30 -18.21 -10.26
C THR A 118 -6.71 -17.16 -9.24
N PHE A 119 -5.80 -16.28 -8.82
CA PHE A 119 -6.14 -15.15 -7.95
C PHE A 119 -7.07 -14.18 -8.66
N ALA A 120 -6.79 -13.80 -9.92
CA ALA A 120 -7.67 -12.93 -10.70
C ALA A 120 -9.11 -13.49 -10.78
N ARG A 121 -9.25 -14.79 -11.06
CA ARG A 121 -10.56 -15.47 -11.13
C ARG A 121 -11.26 -15.50 -9.78
N ARG A 122 -10.55 -15.76 -8.68
CA ARG A 122 -11.17 -15.77 -7.35
C ARG A 122 -11.54 -14.39 -6.85
N ASN A 123 -10.72 -13.39 -7.15
CA ASN A 123 -10.88 -12.03 -6.64
C ASN A 123 -11.88 -11.20 -7.44
N LEU A 124 -11.86 -11.31 -8.78
CA LEU A 124 -12.65 -10.48 -9.69
C LEU A 124 -13.52 -11.28 -10.66
N ASN A 125 -13.55 -12.61 -10.56
CA ASN A 125 -14.23 -13.52 -11.49
C ASN A 125 -13.84 -13.28 -12.95
N ARG A 126 -12.55 -13.01 -13.19
CA ARG A 126 -11.95 -12.65 -14.48
C ARG A 126 -10.55 -13.21 -14.62
N THR A 127 -10.08 -13.36 -15.85
CA THR A 127 -8.66 -13.59 -16.16
C THR A 127 -7.82 -12.35 -15.88
N VAL A 128 -6.49 -12.50 -15.91
CA VAL A 128 -5.57 -11.35 -15.81
C VAL A 128 -5.82 -10.36 -16.96
N ALA A 129 -5.95 -10.86 -18.19
CA ALA A 129 -6.20 -10.04 -19.37
C ALA A 129 -7.54 -9.28 -19.27
N GLU A 130 -8.63 -9.96 -18.90
CA GLU A 130 -9.94 -9.31 -18.73
C GLU A 130 -9.94 -8.27 -17.59
N SER A 131 -9.12 -8.48 -16.55
CA SER A 131 -8.95 -7.50 -15.47
C SER A 131 -8.23 -6.25 -15.99
N LEU A 132 -7.16 -6.42 -16.75
CA LEU A 132 -6.44 -5.31 -17.40
C LEU A 132 -7.35 -4.54 -18.38
N ASP A 133 -8.17 -5.23 -19.16
CA ASP A 133 -9.14 -4.59 -20.07
C ASP A 133 -10.23 -3.83 -19.31
N MET A 134 -10.62 -4.29 -18.12
CA MET A 134 -11.54 -3.55 -17.26
C MET A 134 -10.92 -2.24 -16.74
N PHE A 135 -9.64 -2.26 -16.38
CA PHE A 135 -8.96 -1.09 -15.81
C PHE A 135 -8.61 -0.04 -16.86
N ARG A 136 -8.31 -0.43 -18.10
CA ARG A 136 -7.97 0.49 -19.19
C ARG A 136 -8.91 1.71 -19.30
N PRO A 137 -10.25 1.57 -19.44
CA PRO A 137 -11.14 2.72 -19.53
C PRO A 137 -11.17 3.56 -18.23
N VAL A 138 -10.92 2.96 -17.06
CA VAL A 138 -10.82 3.68 -15.78
C VAL A 138 -9.57 4.56 -15.75
N VAL A 139 -8.43 4.00 -16.14
CA VAL A 139 -7.14 4.71 -16.22
C VAL A 139 -7.25 5.86 -17.22
N GLU A 140 -7.74 5.59 -18.43
CA GLU A 140 -7.91 6.59 -19.49
C GLU A 140 -8.84 7.74 -19.06
N ALA A 141 -9.99 7.44 -18.46
CA ALA A 141 -10.92 8.47 -17.99
C ALA A 141 -10.34 9.29 -16.83
N SER A 142 -9.61 8.66 -15.92
CA SER A 142 -8.93 9.36 -14.80
C SER A 142 -7.87 10.34 -15.31
N LEU A 143 -7.04 9.88 -16.27
CA LEU A 143 -6.03 10.72 -16.92
C LEU A 143 -6.68 11.87 -17.71
N ALA A 144 -7.78 11.61 -18.43
CA ALA A 144 -8.55 12.64 -19.14
C ALA A 144 -9.14 13.70 -18.19
N ALA A 145 -9.46 13.31 -16.94
CA ALA A 145 -9.88 14.22 -15.88
C ALA A 145 -8.70 14.94 -15.18
N GLY A 146 -7.46 14.74 -15.64
CA GLY A 146 -6.25 15.33 -15.09
C GLY A 146 -5.82 14.74 -13.75
N ARG A 147 -6.19 13.48 -13.46
CA ARG A 147 -5.87 12.80 -12.18
C ARG A 147 -4.79 11.76 -12.38
N ASN A 148 -3.93 11.61 -11.37
CA ASN A 148 -2.87 10.60 -11.38
C ASN A 148 -3.44 9.21 -11.10
N VAL A 149 -2.79 8.19 -11.65
CA VAL A 149 -3.18 6.78 -11.45
C VAL A 149 -1.99 5.97 -10.98
N ARG A 150 -2.18 5.24 -9.90
CA ARG A 150 -1.26 4.21 -9.40
C ARG A 150 -1.76 2.83 -9.80
N GLY A 151 -0.85 1.92 -10.14
CA GLY A 151 -1.18 0.53 -10.45
C GLY A 151 -0.61 -0.43 -9.41
N TYR A 152 -1.44 -1.28 -8.83
CA TYR A 152 -1.00 -2.39 -7.98
C TYR A 152 -0.88 -3.67 -8.80
N VAL A 153 0.18 -4.46 -8.53
CA VAL A 153 0.31 -5.84 -9.02
C VAL A 153 0.38 -6.78 -7.81
N SER A 154 -0.68 -7.54 -7.56
CA SER A 154 -0.71 -8.54 -6.49
C SER A 154 -0.04 -9.85 -6.91
N MET A 155 0.30 -10.70 -5.93
CA MET A 155 0.91 -12.02 -6.15
C MET A 155 2.22 -11.97 -6.96
N CYS A 156 3.05 -10.95 -6.75
CA CYS A 156 4.32 -10.80 -7.48
C CYS A 156 5.35 -11.90 -7.15
N PHE A 157 5.28 -12.49 -5.96
CA PHE A 157 6.35 -13.33 -5.42
C PHE A 157 5.91 -14.75 -5.05
N GLY A 158 4.61 -15.00 -5.10
CA GLY A 158 3.98 -16.28 -4.79
C GLY A 158 2.47 -16.14 -4.81
N ASP A 159 1.79 -17.25 -5.04
CA ASP A 159 0.33 -17.37 -5.04
C ASP A 159 -0.08 -18.56 -4.17
N PRO A 160 -1.12 -18.43 -3.31
CA PRO A 160 -1.51 -19.50 -2.40
C PRO A 160 -2.09 -20.74 -3.10
N TRP A 161 -2.39 -20.66 -4.39
CA TRP A 161 -2.95 -21.74 -5.20
C TRP A 161 -2.02 -22.19 -6.33
N GLU A 162 -1.34 -21.26 -7.00
CA GLU A 162 -0.41 -21.55 -8.10
C GLU A 162 1.03 -21.78 -7.61
N GLY A 163 1.36 -21.39 -6.38
CA GLY A 163 2.69 -21.52 -5.82
C GLY A 163 3.65 -20.48 -6.37
N ALA A 164 4.70 -20.92 -7.05
CA ALA A 164 5.73 -20.03 -7.57
C ALA A 164 5.22 -19.25 -8.79
N VAL A 165 5.34 -17.91 -8.75
CA VAL A 165 4.92 -17.03 -9.84
C VAL A 165 6.11 -16.74 -10.77
N PRO A 166 6.00 -17.01 -12.09
CA PRO A 166 7.03 -16.64 -13.06
C PRO A 166 7.27 -15.13 -13.12
N VAL A 167 8.54 -14.71 -13.11
CA VAL A 167 8.90 -13.28 -13.16
C VAL A 167 8.34 -12.58 -14.40
N ASP A 168 8.39 -13.25 -15.56
CA ASP A 168 7.89 -12.68 -16.81
C ASP A 168 6.38 -12.38 -16.79
N GLN A 169 5.61 -13.13 -15.99
CA GLN A 169 4.18 -12.90 -15.83
C GLN A 169 3.93 -11.59 -15.05
N VAL A 170 4.68 -11.38 -13.97
CA VAL A 170 4.64 -10.13 -13.18
C VAL A 170 5.08 -8.95 -14.02
N VAL A 171 6.19 -9.10 -14.76
CA VAL A 171 6.70 -8.09 -15.69
C VAL A 171 5.67 -7.72 -16.75
N GLY A 172 4.98 -8.71 -17.33
CA GLY A 172 3.93 -8.47 -18.32
C GLY A 172 2.79 -7.60 -17.78
N VAL A 173 2.31 -7.88 -16.57
CA VAL A 173 1.25 -7.10 -15.92
C VAL A 173 1.74 -5.69 -15.56
N ALA A 174 2.94 -5.56 -15.00
CA ALA A 174 3.52 -4.26 -14.65
C ALA A 174 3.69 -3.36 -15.88
N LEU A 175 4.20 -3.91 -16.99
CA LEU A 175 4.33 -3.18 -18.26
C LEU A 175 2.96 -2.82 -18.85
N ALA A 176 1.95 -3.68 -18.73
CA ALA A 176 0.60 -3.38 -19.20
C ALA A 176 -0.01 -2.19 -18.43
N LEU A 177 0.09 -2.18 -17.10
CA LEU A 177 -0.37 -1.05 -16.28
C LEU A 177 0.42 0.24 -16.57
N ALA A 178 1.74 0.14 -16.69
CA ALA A 178 2.60 1.26 -17.03
C ALA A 178 2.27 1.83 -18.42
N GLY A 179 1.94 0.96 -19.39
CA GLY A 179 1.54 1.31 -20.75
C GLY A 179 0.13 1.89 -20.85
N MET A 180 -0.75 1.65 -19.87
CA MET A 180 -2.03 2.36 -19.74
C MET A 180 -1.87 3.79 -19.23
N GLY A 181 -0.69 4.15 -18.70
CA GLY A 181 -0.42 5.47 -18.15
C GLY A 181 -0.41 5.55 -16.61
N CYS A 182 -0.40 4.41 -15.90
CA CYS A 182 -0.17 4.42 -14.46
C CYS A 182 1.21 5.04 -14.16
N ALA A 183 1.27 6.10 -13.35
CA ALA A 183 2.49 6.84 -13.07
C ALA A 183 3.50 6.01 -12.27
N GLU A 184 3.00 5.23 -11.30
CA GLU A 184 3.78 4.38 -10.40
C GLU A 184 3.12 2.98 -10.30
N ILE A 185 3.95 1.93 -10.27
CA ILE A 185 3.54 0.53 -10.15
C ILE A 185 4.01 -0.03 -8.80
N SER A 186 3.08 -0.39 -7.91
CA SER A 186 3.37 -1.01 -6.63
C SER A 186 3.38 -2.54 -6.75
N LEU A 187 4.55 -3.15 -6.48
CA LEU A 187 4.79 -4.59 -6.56
C LEU A 187 4.44 -5.26 -5.23
N GLY A 188 3.34 -6.03 -5.22
CA GLY A 188 2.75 -6.60 -4.02
C GLY A 188 3.19 -8.04 -3.73
N ASP A 189 3.78 -8.25 -2.55
CA ASP A 189 3.88 -9.55 -1.87
C ASP A 189 2.67 -9.76 -0.97
N THR A 190 1.54 -10.07 -1.60
CA THR A 190 0.22 -10.11 -0.95
C THR A 190 0.09 -11.19 0.13
N ILE A 191 0.93 -12.23 0.09
CA ILE A 191 0.93 -13.32 1.08
C ILE A 191 2.20 -13.34 1.95
N GLY A 192 3.09 -12.36 1.79
CA GLY A 192 4.29 -12.18 2.61
C GLY A 192 5.35 -13.28 2.44
N VAL A 193 5.38 -13.97 1.31
CA VAL A 193 6.30 -15.11 1.05
C VAL A 193 7.57 -14.72 0.31
N ALA A 194 7.68 -13.47 -0.14
CA ALA A 194 8.83 -13.00 -0.87
C ALA A 194 10.09 -13.12 -0.02
N THR A 195 11.20 -13.43 -0.68
CA THR A 195 12.53 -13.42 -0.11
C THR A 195 13.40 -12.39 -0.82
N PRO A 196 14.48 -11.89 -0.17
CA PRO A 196 15.36 -10.86 -0.74
C PRO A 196 15.85 -11.17 -2.17
N GLY A 197 16.18 -12.44 -2.45
CA GLY A 197 16.63 -12.86 -3.78
C GLY A 197 15.54 -12.78 -4.86
N GLN A 198 14.27 -13.03 -4.50
CA GLN A 198 13.15 -12.88 -5.44
C GLN A 198 12.87 -11.40 -5.75
N VAL A 199 12.99 -10.53 -4.75
CA VAL A 199 12.86 -9.07 -4.91
C VAL A 199 13.91 -8.54 -5.87
N ALA A 200 15.19 -8.82 -5.62
CA ALA A 200 16.29 -8.41 -6.49
C ALA A 200 16.10 -8.90 -7.94
N ARG A 201 15.69 -10.17 -8.10
CA ARG A 201 15.45 -10.77 -9.41
C ARG A 201 14.31 -10.09 -10.17
N LEU A 202 13.20 -9.77 -9.50
CA LEU A 202 12.06 -9.10 -10.13
C LEU A 202 12.41 -7.67 -10.54
N LEU A 203 13.05 -6.90 -9.65
CA LEU A 203 13.45 -5.52 -9.94
C LEU A 203 14.43 -5.46 -11.12
N ALA A 204 15.43 -6.35 -11.16
CA ALA A 204 16.36 -6.45 -12.29
C ALA A 204 15.65 -6.81 -13.61
N ALA A 205 14.64 -7.69 -13.56
CA ALA A 205 13.88 -8.07 -14.75
C ALA A 205 12.99 -6.93 -15.28
N LEU A 206 12.40 -6.12 -14.40
CA LEU A 206 11.62 -4.94 -14.78
C LEU A 206 12.50 -3.87 -15.43
N ASP A 207 13.67 -3.60 -14.84
CA ASP A 207 14.65 -2.65 -15.38
C ASP A 207 15.16 -3.10 -16.77
N ALA A 208 15.53 -4.38 -16.90
CA ALA A 208 15.96 -4.97 -18.18
C ALA A 208 14.88 -4.89 -19.28
N ARG A 209 13.61 -4.70 -18.90
CA ARG A 209 12.46 -4.57 -19.80
C ARG A 209 12.01 -3.12 -19.98
N GLY A 210 12.78 -2.16 -19.47
CA GLY A 210 12.60 -0.73 -19.70
C GLY A 210 11.58 -0.06 -18.78
N LEU A 211 11.17 -0.70 -17.68
CA LEU A 211 10.38 -0.04 -16.64
C LEU A 211 11.33 0.46 -15.54
N PRO A 212 11.67 1.77 -15.53
CA PRO A 212 12.68 2.28 -14.61
C PRO A 212 12.20 2.21 -13.15
N VAL A 213 13.14 1.98 -12.23
CA VAL A 213 12.85 1.86 -10.80
C VAL A 213 12.19 3.11 -10.19
N SER A 214 12.42 4.28 -10.77
CA SER A 214 11.74 5.53 -10.37
C SER A 214 10.22 5.52 -10.59
N ARG A 215 9.69 4.53 -11.30
CA ARG A 215 8.24 4.28 -11.48
C ARG A 215 7.75 3.09 -10.65
N LEU A 216 8.61 2.50 -9.83
CA LEU A 216 8.27 1.32 -9.03
C LEU A 216 8.12 1.71 -7.56
N ALA A 217 7.18 1.05 -6.91
CA ALA A 217 7.03 0.98 -5.47
C ALA A 217 6.96 -0.48 -5.04
N VAL A 218 7.12 -0.74 -3.75
CA VAL A 218 6.99 -2.09 -3.19
C VAL A 218 5.98 -2.12 -2.06
N HIS A 219 5.25 -3.22 -1.98
CA HIS A 219 4.23 -3.46 -0.97
C HIS A 219 4.44 -4.87 -0.42
N PHE A 220 5.01 -4.97 0.78
CA PHE A 220 5.35 -6.24 1.40
C PHE A 220 4.46 -6.51 2.61
N HIS A 221 3.80 -7.67 2.62
CA HIS A 221 3.21 -8.19 3.85
C HIS A 221 4.29 -8.84 4.72
N ASP A 222 4.15 -8.74 6.04
CA ASP A 222 5.13 -9.29 6.99
C ASP A 222 4.75 -10.69 7.51
N THR A 223 3.93 -11.44 6.77
CA THR A 223 3.36 -12.73 7.19
C THR A 223 4.43 -13.75 7.62
N TYR A 224 5.59 -13.75 6.94
CA TYR A 224 6.72 -14.61 7.26
C TYR A 224 7.94 -13.84 7.82
N GLY A 225 7.73 -12.61 8.32
CA GLY A 225 8.81 -11.79 8.89
C GLY A 225 9.84 -11.31 7.87
N GLN A 226 9.47 -11.23 6.59
CA GLN A 226 10.39 -10.91 5.50
C GLN A 226 10.32 -9.44 5.05
N ALA A 227 9.30 -8.68 5.48
CA ALA A 227 8.96 -7.42 4.81
C ALA A 227 10.06 -6.37 4.91
N LEU A 228 10.70 -6.20 6.08
CA LEU A 228 11.82 -5.27 6.24
C LEU A 228 13.09 -5.70 5.49
N ALA A 229 13.35 -7.01 5.38
CA ALA A 229 14.50 -7.53 4.64
C ALA A 229 14.30 -7.34 3.12
N ASN A 230 13.09 -7.61 2.64
CA ASN A 230 12.67 -7.36 1.26
C ASN A 230 12.70 -5.87 0.92
N THR A 231 12.24 -5.02 1.83
CA THR A 231 12.31 -3.57 1.70
C THR A 231 13.74 -3.09 1.57
N LEU A 232 14.65 -3.56 2.44
CA LEU A 232 16.07 -3.18 2.35
C LEU A 232 16.67 -3.52 0.98
N VAL A 233 16.35 -4.67 0.40
CA VAL A 233 16.79 -5.00 -0.98
C VAL A 233 16.16 -4.07 -2.00
N ALA A 234 14.88 -3.74 -1.89
CA ALA A 234 14.25 -2.78 -2.79
C ALA A 234 14.94 -1.40 -2.73
N LEU A 235 15.31 -0.94 -1.53
CA LEU A 235 16.07 0.31 -1.34
C LEU A 235 17.47 0.24 -1.97
N GLN A 236 18.16 -0.90 -1.88
CA GLN A 236 19.46 -1.13 -2.54
C GLN A 236 19.36 -1.11 -4.08
N HIS A 237 18.16 -1.34 -4.61
CA HIS A 237 17.83 -1.20 -6.03
C HIS A 237 17.26 0.20 -6.35
N GLU A 238 17.38 1.17 -5.45
CA GLU A 238 16.93 2.56 -5.61
C GLU A 238 15.40 2.76 -5.67
N VAL A 239 14.60 1.80 -5.18
CA VAL A 239 13.17 2.04 -4.94
C VAL A 239 13.02 3.08 -3.83
N THR A 240 12.24 4.14 -4.09
CA THR A 240 12.04 5.25 -3.14
C THR A 240 10.62 5.36 -2.59
N THR A 241 9.71 4.44 -2.94
CA THR A 241 8.33 4.42 -2.43
C THR A 241 8.02 3.04 -1.86
N VAL A 242 7.64 2.99 -0.57
CA VAL A 242 7.34 1.75 0.15
C VAL A 242 5.97 1.88 0.80
N ASP A 243 5.11 0.91 0.52
CA ASP A 243 3.79 0.82 1.14
C ASP A 243 3.90 0.15 2.51
N ALA A 244 3.24 0.75 3.50
CA ALA A 244 3.17 0.22 4.86
C ALA A 244 1.84 0.61 5.52
N SER A 245 1.48 -0.08 6.59
CA SER A 245 0.26 0.20 7.35
C SER A 245 0.60 0.54 8.80
N ALA A 246 0.10 1.66 9.29
CA ALA A 246 0.31 2.08 10.68
C ALA A 246 -0.22 1.01 11.64
N GLY A 247 0.57 0.70 12.67
CA GLY A 247 0.31 -0.37 13.61
C GLY A 247 0.38 -1.77 13.01
N GLY A 248 0.78 -1.94 11.75
CA GLY A 248 0.73 -3.23 11.04
C GLY A 248 -0.69 -3.74 10.81
N LEU A 249 -1.64 -2.82 10.57
CA LEU A 249 -3.02 -3.20 10.23
C LEU A 249 -3.10 -3.98 8.91
N GLY A 250 -4.18 -4.75 8.77
CA GLY A 250 -4.40 -5.66 7.66
C GLY A 250 -4.08 -7.11 8.02
N GLY A 251 -4.12 -7.97 7.00
CA GLY A 251 -4.11 -9.42 7.19
C GLY A 251 -5.52 -10.00 7.26
N CYS A 252 -5.63 -11.33 7.30
CA CYS A 252 -6.90 -12.03 7.26
C CYS A 252 -7.24 -12.61 8.64
N PRO A 253 -8.40 -12.28 9.25
CA PRO A 253 -8.84 -12.88 10.51
C PRO A 253 -8.91 -14.42 10.47
N TYR A 254 -9.05 -14.99 9.27
CA TYR A 254 -9.16 -16.43 9.03
C TYR A 254 -7.81 -17.10 8.79
N ALA A 255 -6.75 -16.35 8.48
CA ALA A 255 -5.39 -16.88 8.36
C ALA A 255 -4.70 -16.73 9.72
N LYS A 256 -4.72 -17.80 10.53
CA LYS A 256 -4.20 -17.86 11.92
C LYS A 256 -2.72 -17.43 12.11
N SER A 257 -1.99 -17.11 11.05
CA SER A 257 -0.55 -16.80 11.09
C SER A 257 -0.10 -15.61 10.22
N ALA A 258 -1.01 -14.86 9.59
CA ALA A 258 -0.61 -13.78 8.68
C ALA A 258 -0.58 -12.41 9.37
N THR A 259 0.58 -12.02 9.89
CA THR A 259 0.94 -10.61 10.09
C THR A 259 0.75 -9.92 8.74
N GLY A 260 -0.20 -8.99 8.65
CA GLY A 260 -0.69 -8.38 7.41
C GLY A 260 0.36 -7.50 6.72
N ASN A 261 0.07 -6.21 6.56
CA ASN A 261 1.02 -5.27 5.99
C ASN A 261 2.27 -5.11 6.87
N LEU A 262 3.39 -4.70 6.26
CA LEU A 262 4.52 -4.14 7.00
C LEU A 262 4.03 -2.98 7.88
N ALA A 263 4.38 -3.01 9.17
CA ALA A 263 4.08 -1.91 10.08
C ALA A 263 4.85 -0.65 9.70
N THR A 264 4.15 0.48 9.56
CA THR A 264 4.76 1.77 9.21
C THR A 264 5.80 2.22 10.22
N GLU A 265 5.61 1.94 11.51
CA GLU A 265 6.57 2.28 12.57
C GLU A 265 7.85 1.46 12.47
N ASP A 266 7.73 0.17 12.15
CA ASP A 266 8.88 -0.73 11.97
C ASP A 266 9.70 -0.29 10.74
N LEU A 267 9.03 0.15 9.67
CA LEU A 267 9.66 0.76 8.51
C LEU A 267 10.36 2.07 8.85
N VAL A 268 9.66 3.02 9.48
CA VAL A 268 10.20 4.33 9.83
C VAL A 268 11.38 4.19 10.79
N TRP A 269 11.31 3.28 11.76
CA TRP A 269 12.45 2.94 12.64
C TRP A 269 13.68 2.50 11.84
N GLN A 270 13.51 1.58 10.88
CA GLN A 270 14.60 1.13 10.00
C GLN A 270 15.16 2.30 9.18
N LEU A 271 14.30 3.10 8.54
CA LEU A 271 14.71 4.21 7.66
C LEU A 271 15.46 5.30 8.44
N HIS A 272 14.95 5.70 9.61
CA HIS A 272 15.61 6.68 10.49
C HIS A 272 16.96 6.18 10.99
N GLY A 273 17.06 4.91 11.41
CA GLY A 273 18.33 4.30 11.81
C GLY A 273 19.37 4.26 10.68
N LEU A 274 18.91 4.12 9.42
CA LEU A 274 19.73 4.19 8.21
C LEU A 274 20.02 5.63 7.74
N GLY A 275 19.50 6.65 8.44
CA GLY A 275 19.69 8.06 8.07
C GLY A 275 18.92 8.48 6.82
N ILE A 276 17.88 7.73 6.45
CA ILE A 276 17.02 8.01 5.29
C ILE A 276 15.90 8.95 5.72
N GLU A 277 15.72 10.05 4.99
CA GLU A 277 14.67 11.02 5.29
C GLU A 277 13.29 10.50 4.88
N THR A 278 12.31 10.61 5.79
CA THR A 278 10.90 10.26 5.52
C THR A 278 9.94 11.43 5.70
N GLY A 279 10.30 12.41 6.53
CA GLY A 279 9.39 13.49 6.96
C GLY A 279 8.34 13.06 8.00
N VAL A 280 8.40 11.81 8.48
CA VAL A 280 7.45 11.24 9.44
C VAL A 280 7.96 11.40 10.87
N ASP A 281 7.12 11.93 11.75
CA ASP A 281 7.31 11.93 13.20
C ASP A 281 6.92 10.56 13.76
N LEU A 282 7.93 9.78 14.16
CA LEU A 282 7.74 8.43 14.68
C LEU A 282 6.95 8.42 16.00
N GLY A 283 7.14 9.43 16.86
CA GLY A 283 6.42 9.52 18.13
C GLY A 283 4.92 9.76 17.93
N ALA A 284 4.57 10.68 17.02
CA ALA A 284 3.19 10.93 16.64
C ALA A 284 2.55 9.73 15.95
N LEU A 285 3.30 9.02 15.09
CA LEU A 285 2.83 7.79 14.44
C LEU A 285 2.57 6.68 15.46
N VAL A 286 3.48 6.44 16.40
CA VAL A 286 3.28 5.45 17.49
C VAL A 286 2.05 5.80 18.32
N ALA A 287 1.87 7.05 18.71
CA ALA A 287 0.69 7.49 19.46
C ALA A 287 -0.61 7.28 18.66
N THR A 288 -0.57 7.46 17.34
CA THR A 288 -1.68 7.19 16.43
C THR A 288 -2.06 5.71 16.44
N SER A 289 -1.07 4.83 16.34
CA SER A 289 -1.29 3.38 16.30
C SER A 289 -1.70 2.80 17.65
N VAL A 290 -1.22 3.36 18.77
CA VAL A 290 -1.73 3.03 20.11
C VAL A 290 -3.21 3.40 20.24
N TRP A 291 -3.59 4.59 19.77
CA TRP A 291 -4.98 5.02 19.78
C TRP A 291 -5.86 4.10 18.91
N MET A 292 -5.45 3.80 17.67
CA MET A 292 -6.21 2.93 16.77
C MET A 292 -6.32 1.49 17.31
N ALA A 293 -5.27 0.97 17.96
CA ALA A 293 -5.32 -0.30 18.67
C ALA A 293 -6.39 -0.32 19.78
N GLY A 294 -6.57 0.81 20.48
CA GLY A 294 -7.65 1.02 21.45
C GLY A 294 -9.04 0.97 20.81
N GLU A 295 -9.23 1.64 19.67
CA GLU A 295 -10.49 1.62 18.90
C GLU A 295 -10.83 0.22 18.36
N LEU A 296 -9.82 -0.57 17.97
CA LEU A 296 -10.00 -1.95 17.53
C LEU A 296 -10.10 -2.97 18.68
N GLY A 297 -9.79 -2.56 19.91
CA GLY A 297 -9.79 -3.44 21.08
C GLY A 297 -8.75 -4.57 21.03
N ARG A 298 -7.67 -4.40 20.25
CA ARG A 298 -6.59 -5.40 20.10
C ARG A 298 -5.22 -4.72 20.02
N PRO A 299 -4.13 -5.33 20.55
CA PRO A 299 -2.81 -4.73 20.49
C PRO A 299 -2.31 -4.60 19.05
N SER A 300 -1.45 -3.60 18.84
CA SER A 300 -0.72 -3.40 17.58
C SER A 300 0.30 -4.53 17.36
N PRO A 301 0.34 -5.18 16.18
CA PRO A 301 1.41 -6.12 15.83
C PRO A 301 2.77 -5.45 15.56
N SER A 302 2.85 -4.12 15.44
CA SER A 302 4.13 -3.42 15.30
C SER A 302 5.04 -3.68 16.50
N ARG A 303 6.26 -4.11 16.22
CA ARG A 303 7.29 -4.35 17.23
C ARG A 303 7.78 -3.03 17.83
N THR A 304 7.88 -2.00 17.01
CA THR A 304 8.25 -0.64 17.40
C THR A 304 7.19 -0.02 18.31
N VAL A 305 5.90 -0.14 17.97
CA VAL A 305 4.81 0.32 18.86
C VAL A 305 4.88 -0.42 20.20
N THR A 306 5.05 -1.74 20.18
CA THR A 306 5.15 -2.53 21.42
C THR A 306 6.30 -2.07 22.32
N ALA A 307 7.46 -1.75 21.73
CA ALA A 307 8.64 -1.32 22.47
C ALA A 307 8.60 0.15 22.93
N LEU A 308 7.87 1.01 22.23
CA LEU A 308 7.82 2.46 22.51
C LEU A 308 6.58 2.90 23.30
N ALA A 309 5.52 2.10 23.30
CA ALA A 309 4.31 2.34 24.09
C ALA A 309 4.38 1.78 25.51
N SER A 310 5.40 0.97 25.81
CA SER A 310 5.67 0.36 27.13
C SER A 310 6.33 1.32 28.11
#